data_AF-A0A4R4RCD9-F1
#
_entry.id   AF-A0A4R4RCD9-F1
#
_cell.length_a   1.000
_cell.length_b   1.000
_cell.length_c   1.000
_cell.angle_alpha   90.00
_cell.angle_beta   90.00
_cell.angle_gamma   90.00
#
_symmetry.space_group_name_H-M   'P 1'
#
loop_
_entity.id
_entity.type
_entity.pdbx_description
1 polymer ?
#
loop_
_entity_poly.entity_id
_entity_poly.type
_entity_poly.pdbx_seq_one_letter_code
_entity_poly.pdbx_strand_id
1 'polypeptide(L)' 'TAHRALGLRDLSRTDLIVTPDDEVYFLEVDVAPGMTETSLFPRAISGADLDLGEVCRDLLLTHAR' A
#
# COMPACT_ATOMS: atom_id res chain seq x y z
N THR A 1 -4.90 -0.19 -10.83
CA THR A 1 -5.00 0.13 -9.39
C THR A 1 -5.22 1.61 -9.25
N ALA A 2 -5.84 2.07 -8.16
CA ALA A 2 -5.96 3.49 -7.85
C ALA A 2 -4.59 4.19 -7.87
N HIS A 3 -3.55 3.54 -7.35
CA HIS A 3 -2.15 4.00 -7.40
C HIS A 3 -1.70 4.46 -8.79
N ARG A 4 -1.93 3.65 -9.83
CA ARG A 4 -1.56 3.99 -11.21
C ARG A 4 -2.46 5.05 -11.82
N ALA A 5 -3.77 4.98 -11.58
CA ALA A 5 -4.72 5.94 -12.11
C ALA A 5 -4.51 7.37 -11.57
N LEU A 6 -4.03 7.48 -10.32
CA LEU A 6 -3.72 8.73 -9.65
C LEU A 6 -2.27 9.21 -9.87
N GLY A 7 -1.46 8.48 -10.64
CA GLY A 7 -0.07 8.87 -10.92
C GLY A 7 0.85 8.86 -9.70
N LEU A 8 0.56 8.02 -8.70
CA LEU A 8 1.36 7.90 -7.48
C LEU A 8 2.65 7.13 -7.74
N ARG A 9 3.59 7.25 -6.80
CA ARG A 9 4.89 6.56 -6.84
C ARG A 9 5.11 5.76 -5.56
N ASP A 10 5.97 4.76 -5.67
CA ASP A 10 6.59 4.00 -4.57
C ASP A 10 5.63 3.11 -3.79
N LEU A 11 4.80 3.73 -2.94
CA LEU A 11 3.85 3.02 -2.10
C LEU A 11 2.58 3.84 -1.93
N SER A 12 1.49 3.13 -1.67
CA SER A 12 0.23 3.73 -1.24
C SER A 12 -0.67 2.66 -0.63
N ARG A 13 -1.45 3.01 0.41
CA ARG A 13 -2.57 2.18 0.86
C ARG A 13 -3.84 2.66 0.16
N THR A 14 -4.53 1.78 -0.55
CA THR A 14 -5.83 2.09 -1.17
C THR A 14 -6.94 1.43 -0.36
N ASP A 15 -7.86 2.26 0.13
CA ASP A 15 -8.98 1.80 0.92
C ASP A 15 -10.22 1.68 0.03
N LEU A 16 -10.86 0.51 0.08
CA LEU A 16 -11.99 0.14 -0.77
C LEU A 16 -13.13 -0.39 0.10
N ILE A 17 -14.37 -0.16 -0.33
CA ILE A 17 -15.56 -0.84 0.20
C ILE A 17 -16.04 -1.83 -0.86
N VAL A 18 -16.17 -3.09 -0.50
CA VAL A 18 -16.77 -4.13 -1.35
C VAL A 18 -18.17 -4.40 -0.81
N THR A 19 -19.20 -4.24 -1.65
CA THR A 19 -20.59 -4.51 -1.25
C THR A 19 -20.91 -6.01 -1.35
N PRO A 20 -22.03 -6.48 -0.78
CA PRO A 20 -22.50 -7.85 -0.97
C PRO A 20 -22.84 -8.23 -2.41
N ASP A 21 -23.06 -7.23 -3.28
CA ASP A 21 -23.35 -7.40 -4.71
C ASP A 21 -22.08 -7.32 -5.58
N ASP A 22 -20.89 -7.52 -4.98
CA ASP A 22 -19.57 -7.46 -5.63
C ASP A 22 -19.19 -6.09 -6.23
N GLU A 23 -19.90 -5.01 -5.88
CA GLU A 23 -19.54 -3.65 -6.28
C GLU A 23 -18.40 -3.10 -5.42
N VAL A 24 -17.40 -2.50 -6.07
CA VAL A 24 -16.20 -1.96 -5.40
C VAL A 24 -16.18 -0.45 -5.46
N TYR A 25 -16.24 0.19 -4.30
CA TYR A 25 -16.20 1.64 -4.13
C TYR A 25 -14.82 2.08 -3.63
N PHE A 26 -14.22 3.02 -4.35
CA PHE A 26 -13.01 3.70 -3.91
C PHE A 26 -13.33 4.68 -2.78
N LEU A 27 -12.61 4.60 -1.65
CA LEU A 27 -12.77 5.52 -0.52
C LEU A 27 -11.64 6.57 -0.52
N GLU A 28 -10.40 6.12 -0.35
CA GLU A 28 -9.23 6.99 -0.30
C GLU A 28 -7.94 6.28 -0.76
N VAL A 29 -6.91 7.08 -1.01
CA VAL A 29 -5.52 6.60 -1.08
C VAL A 29 -4.67 7.38 -0.08
N ASP A 30 -3.97 6.65 0.78
CA ASP A 30 -2.95 7.17 1.68
C ASP A 30 -1.55 7.01 1.05
N VAL A 31 -0.91 8.13 0.71
CA VAL A 31 0.44 8.18 0.09
C VAL A 31 1.57 8.04 1.12
N ALA A 32 1.26 8.12 2.42
CA ALA A 32 2.21 7.98 3.51
C ALA A 32 1.56 7.16 4.64
N PRO A 33 1.27 5.87 4.40
CA PRO A 33 0.54 5.04 5.33
C PRO A 33 1.31 4.87 6.64
N GLY A 34 0.56 4.62 7.72
CA GLY A 34 1.14 4.27 9.01
C GLY A 34 2.13 3.09 8.91
N MET A 35 3.25 3.22 9.60
CA MET A 35 4.37 2.26 9.57
C MET A 35 4.61 1.56 10.92
N THR A 36 3.68 1.69 11.88
CA THR A 36 3.77 0.98 13.17
C THR A 36 3.37 -0.47 13.02
N GLU A 37 3.73 -1.32 13.99
CA GLU A 37 3.40 -2.75 13.99
C GLU A 37 1.89 -3.04 13.77
N THR A 38 1.01 -2.19 14.30
CA THR A 38 -0.44 -2.33 14.18
C THR A 38 -1.03 -1.67 12.94
N SER A 39 -0.23 -0.94 12.17
CA SER A 39 -0.68 -0.25 10.96
C SER A 39 -1.01 -1.24 9.83
N LEU A 40 -1.99 -0.88 8.98
CA LEU A 40 -2.47 -1.75 7.91
C LEU A 40 -1.41 -2.06 6.84
N PHE A 41 -0.53 -1.11 6.53
CA PHE A 41 0.48 -1.29 5.47
C PHE A 41 1.55 -2.34 5.87
N PRO A 42 2.24 -2.24 7.02
CA PRO A 42 3.10 -3.32 7.52
C PRO A 42 2.40 -4.68 7.61
N ARG A 43 1.17 -4.72 8.12
CA ARG A 43 0.40 -5.97 8.23
C ARG A 43 0.08 -6.59 6.87
N ALA A 44 -0.21 -5.79 5.85
CA ALA A 44 -0.47 -6.27 4.50
C ALA A 44 0.79 -6.83 3.84
N ILE A 45 1.96 -6.23 4.08
CA ILE A 45 3.26 -6.74 3.62
C ILE A 45 3.54 -8.12 4.24
N SER A 46 3.44 -8.24 5.57
CA SER A 46 3.65 -9.52 6.23
C SER A 46 2.61 -10.57 5.82
N GLY A 47 1.35 -10.17 5.61
CA GLY A 47 0.31 -11.06 5.10
C GLY A 47 0.52 -11.52 3.65
N ALA A 48 1.42 -10.87 2.91
CA ALA A 48 1.88 -11.28 1.59
C ALA A 48 3.19 -12.09 1.65
N ASP A 49 3.60 -12.56 2.83
CA ASP A 49 4.86 -13.28 3.09
C ASP A 49 6.12 -12.48 2.69
N LEU A 50 6.05 -11.15 2.79
CA LEU A 50 7.15 -10.23 2.54
C LEU A 50 7.71 -9.66 3.86
N ASP A 51 9.00 -9.36 3.88
CA ASP A 51 9.64 -8.63 4.97
C ASP A 51 9.57 -7.11 4.75
N LEU A 52 9.13 -6.37 5.77
CA LEU A 52 9.00 -4.92 5.70
C LEU A 52 10.34 -4.21 5.48
N GLY A 53 11.41 -4.70 6.11
CA GLY A 53 12.75 -4.15 5.97
C GLY A 53 13.28 -4.30 4.54
N GLU A 54 13.05 -5.46 3.93
CA GLU A 54 13.40 -5.71 2.53
C GLU A 54 12.62 -4.83 1.55
N VAL A 55 11.31 -4.68 1.75
CA VAL A 55 10.49 -3.78 0.91
C VAL A 55 11.00 -2.34 1.02
N CYS A 56 11.24 -1.86 2.24
CA CYS A 56 11.78 -0.51 2.46
C CYS A 56 13.16 -0.32 1.82
N ARG A 57 14.06 -1.30 1.98
CA ARG A 57 15.39 -1.32 1.35
C ARG A 57 15.27 -1.20 -0.17
N ASP A 58 14.41 -1.99 -0.79
CA ASP A 58 14.27 -2.03 -2.24
C ASP A 58 13.67 -0.73 -2.80
N LEU A 59 12.75 -0.10 -2.07
CA LEU A 59 12.26 1.25 -2.37
C LEU A 59 13.38 2.30 -2.31
N LEU A 60 14.22 2.26 -1.27
CA LEU A 60 15.38 3.17 -1.16
C LEU A 60 16.35 2.99 -2.34
N LEU A 61 16.65 1.73 -2.71
CA LEU A 61 17.55 1.42 -3.83
C LEU A 61 16.99 1.86 -5.19
N THR A 62 15.66 1.86 -5.35
CA THR A 62 14.99 2.32 -6.57
C THR A 62 15.25 3.80 -6.84
N HIS A 63 15.47 4.61 -5.79
CA HIS A 63 15.69 6.06 -5.87
C HIS A 63 17.11 6.51 -5.52
N ALA A 64 18.04 5.60 -5.27
CA ALA A 64 19.41 5.91 -4.87
C ALA A 64 20.30 6.41 -6.03
N ARG A 65 19.78 7.26 -6.92
CA ARG A 65 20.52 7.89 -8.02
C ARG A 65 20.65 9.39 -7.85
#